data_AF-A0A2D7XEL5-F1
#
_entry.id   AF-A0A2D7XEL5-F1
#
_cell.length_a   1.000
_cell.length_b   1.000
_cell.length_c   1.000
_cell.angle_alpha   90.00
_cell.angle_beta   90.00
_cell.angle_gamma   90.00
#
_symmetry.space_group_name_H-M   'P 1'
#
loop_
_entity.id
_entity.type
_entity.pdbx_description
1 polymer ?
#
loop_
_entity_poly.entity_id
_entity_poly.type
_entity_poly.pdbx_seq_one_letter_code
_entity_poly.pdbx_strand_id
1 'polypeptide(L)'
;MLQALIGPVTGLLDKFIEDKDQKAKLAHEIATMAEKQMHEANMGQIEINKAEAQHRSIFVAGWRPFLGWCLSFAMAWHFVLAPVTMFICSYLGIEIPELPTFDMDSLMTVLLGMLGLGGLRTVEKVKGITK
;
A
#
# COMPACT_ATOMS: atom_id res chain seq x y z
N MET A 1 11.52 -5.25 -0.43
CA MET A 1 11.99 -6.54 -1.00
C MET A 1 13.46 -6.53 -1.42
N LEU A 2 14.00 -5.46 -2.02
CA LEU A 2 15.44 -5.39 -2.37
C LEU A 2 16.37 -5.33 -1.14
N GLN A 3 16.02 -4.59 -0.08
CA GLN A 3 16.77 -4.58 1.18
C GLN A 3 16.88 -5.96 1.85
N ALA A 4 15.87 -6.83 1.68
CA ALA A 4 15.91 -8.21 2.17
C ALA A 4 16.86 -9.12 1.36
N LEU A 5 17.22 -8.71 0.14
CA LEU A 5 18.22 -9.37 -0.71
C LEU A 5 19.63 -8.83 -0.46
N ILE A 6 19.79 -7.64 0.13
CA ILE A 6 21.10 -7.07 0.46
C ILE A 6 21.84 -7.94 1.47
N GLY A 7 21.17 -8.45 2.51
CA GLY A 7 21.79 -9.31 3.54
C GLY A 7 22.32 -10.67 3.02
N PRO A 8 21.54 -11.44 2.25
CA PRO A 8 22.01 -12.67 1.62
C PRO A 8 23.12 -12.42 0.58
N VAL A 9 23.04 -11.32 -0.17
CA VAL A 9 24.05 -10.96 -1.18
C VAL A 9 25.37 -10.51 -0.52
N THR A 10 25.33 -9.79 0.60
CA THR A 10 26.54 -9.48 1.38
C THR A 10 27.15 -10.73 2.02
N GLY A 11 26.34 -11.69 2.46
CA GLY A 11 26.82 -12.99 2.95
C GLY A 11 27.42 -13.90 1.86
N LEU A 12 26.99 -13.74 0.60
CA LEU A 12 27.62 -14.39 -0.56
C LEU A 12 28.93 -13.68 -0.97
N LEU A 13 28.96 -12.34 -0.91
CA LEU A 13 30.18 -11.55 -1.12
C LEU A 13 31.27 -11.91 -0.09
N ASP A 14 30.89 -12.17 1.17
CA ASP A 14 31.82 -12.63 2.22
C ASP A 14 32.52 -13.97 1.92
N LYS A 15 31.92 -14.84 1.09
CA LYS A 15 32.51 -16.14 0.75
C LYS A 15 33.45 -16.09 -0.45
N PHE A 16 33.37 -15.06 -1.30
CA PHE A 16 34.05 -15.02 -2.60
C PHE A 16 34.98 -13.81 -2.78
N ILE A 17 34.92 -12.81 -1.91
CA ILE A 17 35.74 -11.59 -2.01
C ILE A 17 36.45 -11.36 -0.67
N GLU A 18 37.77 -11.54 -0.68
CA GLU A 18 38.64 -11.40 0.51
C GLU A 18 39.02 -9.92 0.80
N ASP A 19 38.91 -9.05 -0.20
CA ASP A 19 39.23 -7.62 -0.12
C ASP A 19 38.04 -6.78 0.40
N LYS A 20 38.24 -6.16 1.57
CA LYS A 20 37.23 -5.35 2.28
C LYS A 20 36.82 -4.09 1.52
N ASP A 21 37.72 -3.47 0.76
CA ASP A 21 37.43 -2.24 0.02
C ASP A 21 36.61 -2.51 -1.24
N GLN A 22 36.87 -3.64 -1.91
CA GLN A 22 36.04 -4.08 -3.04
C GLN A 22 34.64 -4.47 -2.58
N LYS A 23 34.52 -5.14 -1.43
CA LYS A 23 33.22 -5.48 -0.82
C LYS A 23 32.40 -4.24 -0.47
N ALA A 24 33.03 -3.23 0.15
CA ALA A 24 32.34 -1.99 0.52
C ALA A 24 31.84 -1.22 -0.71
N LYS A 25 32.64 -1.17 -1.78
CA LYS A 25 32.23 -0.59 -3.07
C LYS A 25 31.06 -1.32 -3.70
N LEU A 26 31.12 -2.64 -3.80
CA LEU A 26 30.03 -3.46 -4.36
C LEU A 26 28.74 -3.35 -3.54
N ALA A 27 28.83 -3.36 -2.22
CA ALA A 27 27.66 -3.17 -1.35
C ALA A 27 27.03 -1.79 -1.55
N HIS A 28 27.85 -0.74 -1.68
CA HIS A 28 27.38 0.61 -1.97
C HIS A 28 26.75 0.71 -3.37
N GLU A 29 27.36 0.10 -4.39
CA GLU A 29 26.82 0.06 -5.76
C GLU A 29 25.48 -0.67 -5.82
N ILE A 30 25.35 -1.81 -5.12
CA ILE A 30 24.09 -2.55 -5.01
C ILE A 30 23.02 -1.72 -4.29
N ALA A 31 23.36 -1.05 -3.19
CA ALA A 31 22.44 -0.17 -2.47
C ALA A 31 21.97 1.00 -3.36
N THR A 32 22.91 1.66 -4.04
CA THR A 32 22.63 2.77 -4.95
C THR A 32 21.75 2.31 -6.13
N MET A 33 22.04 1.14 -6.70
CA MET A 33 21.25 0.58 -7.79
C MET A 33 19.84 0.20 -7.33
N ALA A 34 19.69 -0.35 -6.13
CA ALA A 34 18.40 -0.66 -5.54
C ALA A 34 17.56 0.61 -5.30
N GLU A 35 18.15 1.67 -4.77
CA GLU A 35 17.49 2.97 -4.59
C GLU A 35 17.07 3.57 -5.95
N LYS A 36 17.95 3.50 -6.95
CA LYS A 36 17.65 4.00 -8.30
C LYS A 36 16.49 3.23 -8.95
N GLN A 37 16.48 1.90 -8.84
CA GLN A 37 15.37 1.08 -9.33
C GLN A 37 14.04 1.39 -8.61
N MET A 38 14.07 1.59 -7.30
CA MET A 38 12.88 2.00 -6.55
C MET A 38 12.37 3.38 -6.99
N HIS A 39 13.28 4.32 -7.23
CA HIS A 39 12.94 5.64 -7.73
C HIS A 39 12.33 5.58 -9.15
N GLU A 40 12.93 4.79 -10.05
CA GLU A 40 12.42 4.58 -11.42
C GLU A 40 11.05 3.91 -11.42
N ALA A 41 10.83 2.87 -10.60
CA ALA A 41 9.54 2.22 -10.47
C ALA A 41 8.45 3.18 -9.95
N ASN A 42 8.77 4.01 -8.94
CA ASN A 42 7.86 5.04 -8.46
C ASN A 42 7.56 6.09 -9.53
N MET A 43 8.56 6.49 -10.32
CA MET A 43 8.38 7.44 -11.41
C MET A 43 7.47 6.89 -12.50
N GLY A 44 7.64 5.62 -12.88
CA GLY A 44 6.75 4.93 -13.81
C GLY A 44 5.30 4.88 -13.30
N GLN A 45 5.08 4.64 -12.01
CA GLN A 45 3.74 4.67 -11.43
C GLN A 45 3.12 6.07 -11.46
N ILE A 46 3.91 7.13 -11.25
CA ILE A 46 3.47 8.53 -11.34
C ILE A 46 3.08 8.88 -12.78
N GLU A 47 3.87 8.45 -13.77
CA GLU A 47 3.58 8.68 -15.19
C GLU A 47 2.30 7.99 -15.64
N ILE A 48 2.10 6.73 -15.24
CA ILE A 48 0.86 6.00 -15.50
C ILE A 48 -0.32 6.74 -14.86
N ASN A 49 -0.24 7.10 -13.59
CA ASN A 49 -1.30 7.83 -12.90
C ASN A 49 -1.62 9.17 -13.58
N LYS A 50 -0.59 9.88 -14.09
CA LYS A 50 -0.76 11.14 -14.81
C LYS A 50 -1.43 10.94 -16.16
N ALA A 51 -1.02 9.92 -16.91
CA ALA A 51 -1.61 9.57 -18.20
C ALA A 51 -3.07 9.11 -18.05
N GLU A 52 -3.36 8.29 -17.04
CA GLU A 52 -4.72 7.86 -16.68
C GLU A 52 -5.58 9.05 -16.28
N ALA A 53 -5.07 9.98 -15.48
CA ALA A 53 -5.79 11.19 -15.06
C ALA A 53 -6.06 12.16 -16.21
N GLN A 54 -5.22 12.19 -17.25
CA GLN A 54 -5.42 13.03 -18.45
C GLN A 54 -6.37 12.40 -19.48
N HIS A 55 -6.80 11.15 -19.28
CA HIS A 55 -7.64 10.44 -20.23
C HIS A 55 -9.06 11.04 -20.31
N ARG A 56 -9.58 11.27 -21.53
CA ARG A 56 -10.89 11.92 -21.77
C ARG A 56 -12.08 11.11 -21.23
N SER A 57 -11.93 9.79 -21.08
CA SER A 57 -12.98 8.92 -20.53
C SER A 57 -13.00 8.98 -19.00
N ILE A 58 -14.13 9.43 -18.44
CA ILE A 58 -14.42 9.47 -17.01
C ILE A 58 -14.34 8.07 -16.38
N PHE A 59 -14.60 7.00 -17.14
CA PHE A 59 -14.51 5.64 -16.63
C PHE A 59 -13.06 5.15 -16.46
N VAL A 60 -12.12 5.65 -17.28
CA VAL A 60 -10.70 5.28 -17.21
C VAL A 60 -9.93 6.21 -16.27
N ALA A 61 -10.20 7.52 -16.33
CA ALA A 61 -9.58 8.49 -15.43
C ALA A 61 -10.20 8.48 -14.02
N GLY A 62 -11.44 8.01 -13.89
CA GLY A 62 -12.26 8.21 -12.69
C GLY A 62 -12.40 7.00 -11.79
N TRP A 63 -12.00 5.78 -12.17
CA TRP A 63 -12.20 4.60 -11.31
C TRP A 63 -11.40 4.70 -9.99
N ARG A 64 -10.15 5.20 -10.04
CA ARG A 64 -9.30 5.40 -8.85
C ARG A 64 -9.89 6.49 -7.93
N PRO A 65 -10.28 7.68 -8.43
CA PRO A 65 -11.06 8.63 -7.64
C PRO A 65 -12.37 8.05 -7.09
N PHE A 66 -13.15 7.34 -7.90
CA PHE A 66 -14.44 6.76 -7.52
C PHE A 66 -14.33 5.82 -6.32
N LEU A 67 -13.38 4.88 -6.35
CA LEU A 67 -13.12 4.00 -5.20
C LEU A 67 -12.68 4.80 -3.96
N GLY A 68 -11.86 5.84 -4.14
CA GLY A 68 -11.48 6.76 -3.07
C GLY A 68 -12.66 7.50 -2.44
N TRP A 69 -13.64 7.92 -3.24
CA TRP A 69 -14.89 8.54 -2.76
C TRP A 69 -15.74 7.53 -1.99
N CYS A 70 -15.98 6.34 -2.54
CA CYS A 70 -16.73 5.28 -1.86
C CYS A 70 -16.13 4.91 -0.50
N LEU A 71 -14.80 4.77 -0.47
CA LEU A 71 -14.07 4.52 0.78
C LEU A 71 -14.23 5.68 1.77
N SER A 72 -14.11 6.92 1.29
CA SER A 72 -14.27 8.11 2.12
C SER A 72 -15.68 8.22 2.71
N PHE A 73 -16.73 7.87 1.96
CA PHE A 73 -18.10 7.77 2.48
C PHE A 73 -18.25 6.66 3.53
N ALA A 74 -17.66 5.49 3.30
CA ALA A 74 -17.68 4.39 4.26
C ALA A 74 -16.99 4.77 5.59
N MET A 75 -15.82 5.44 5.50
CA MET A 75 -15.11 5.94 6.68
C MET A 75 -15.89 7.06 7.38
N ALA A 76 -16.50 7.99 6.64
CA ALA A 76 -17.33 9.06 7.21
C ALA A 76 -18.56 8.49 7.94
N TRP A 77 -19.20 7.47 7.37
CA TRP A 77 -20.28 6.76 8.06
C TRP A 77 -19.80 6.15 9.37
N HIS A 78 -18.70 5.39 9.33
CA HIS A 78 -18.26 4.61 10.47
C HIS A 78 -17.66 5.46 11.61
N PHE A 79 -16.84 6.46 11.28
CA PHE A 79 -16.11 7.24 12.29
C PHE A 79 -16.82 8.52 12.72
N VAL A 80 -17.76 9.04 11.92
CA VAL A 80 -18.42 10.32 12.21
C VAL A 80 -19.91 10.11 12.39
N LEU A 81 -20.62 9.63 11.36
CA LEU A 81 -22.08 9.60 11.38
C LEU A 81 -22.63 8.58 12.39
N ALA A 82 -22.07 7.37 12.44
CA ALA A 82 -22.51 6.34 13.38
C ALA A 82 -22.35 6.77 14.86
N PRO A 83 -21.16 7.22 15.34
CA PRO A 83 -21.02 7.65 16.72
C PRO A 83 -21.82 8.91 17.05
N VAL A 84 -21.96 9.86 16.11
CA VAL A 84 -22.82 11.04 16.30
C VAL A 84 -24.30 10.63 16.43
N THR A 85 -24.75 9.68 15.61
CA THR A 85 -26.13 9.15 15.69
C THR A 85 -26.37 8.46 17.02
N MET A 86 -25.44 7.62 17.48
CA MET A 86 -25.52 6.98 18.79
C MET A 86 -25.56 8.01 19.94
N PHE A 87 -24.75 9.07 19.85
CA PHE A 87 -24.74 10.15 20.84
C PHE A 87 -26.08 10.89 20.89
N ILE A 88 -26.63 11.26 19.74
CA ILE A 88 -27.93 11.97 19.65
C ILE A 88 -29.07 11.09 20.16
N CYS A 89 -29.13 9.82 19.76
CA CYS A 89 -30.18 8.92 20.21
C CYS A 89 -30.11 8.64 21.71
N SER A 90 -28.89 8.47 22.25
CA SER A 90 -28.68 8.35 23.70
C SER A 90 -29.13 9.62 24.45
N TYR A 91 -28.82 10.80 23.92
CA TYR A 91 -29.26 12.09 24.49
C TYR A 91 -30.79 12.25 24.46
N LEU A 92 -31.46 11.76 23.41
CA LEU A 92 -32.91 11.83 23.25
C LEU A 92 -33.65 10.66 23.92
N GLY A 93 -32.95 9.68 24.51
CA GLY A 93 -33.53 8.49 25.14
C GLY A 93 -34.21 7.54 24.14
N ILE A 94 -33.80 7.57 22.87
CA ILE A 94 -34.36 6.73 21.81
C ILE A 94 -33.51 5.46 21.70
N GLU A 95 -34.13 4.31 21.94
CA GLU A 95 -33.51 3.01 21.64
C GLU A 95 -33.51 2.79 20.11
N ILE A 96 -32.32 2.74 19.55
CA ILE A 96 -32.09 2.43 18.14
C ILE A 96 -31.51 1.02 18.00
N PRO A 97 -31.93 0.27 16.96
CA PRO A 97 -31.32 -1.02 16.63
C PRO A 97 -29.86 -0.84 16.21
N GLU A 98 -29.10 -1.93 16.21
CA GLU A 98 -27.68 -1.90 15.83
C GLU A 98 -27.47 -1.23 14.47
N LEU A 99 -26.61 -0.21 14.45
CA LEU A 99 -26.29 0.53 13.25
C LEU A 99 -25.50 -0.37 12.28
N PRO A 100 -25.70 -0.22 10.96
CA PRO A 100 -24.92 -0.93 9.95
C PRO A 100 -23.41 -0.77 10.18
N THR A 101 -22.75 -1.88 10.48
CA THR A 101 -21.30 -1.97 10.60
C THR A 101 -20.70 -2.44 9.28
N PHE A 102 -19.57 -1.84 8.90
CA PHE A 102 -18.80 -2.28 7.75
C PHE A 102 -17.77 -3.32 8.18
N ASP A 103 -17.52 -4.30 7.32
CA ASP A 103 -16.41 -5.22 7.48
C ASP A 103 -15.08 -4.48 7.26
N MET A 104 -14.33 -4.31 8.35
CA MET A 104 -13.03 -3.62 8.34
C MET A 104 -11.97 -4.37 7.56
N ASP A 105 -12.03 -5.71 7.49
CA ASP A 105 -11.06 -6.51 6.76
C ASP A 105 -11.20 -6.30 5.25
N SER A 106 -12.44 -6.23 4.77
CA SER A 106 -12.75 -5.84 3.40
C SER A 106 -12.28 -4.42 3.08
N LEU A 107 -12.49 -3.46 4.00
CA LEU A 107 -12.08 -2.07 3.81
C LEU A 107 -10.56 -1.91 3.70
N MET A 108 -9.82 -2.57 4.61
CA MET A 108 -8.36 -2.59 4.63
C MET A 108 -7.79 -3.25 3.38
N THR A 109 -8.43 -4.31 2.89
CA THR A 109 -8.02 -4.99 1.65
C THR A 109 -8.11 -4.06 0.44
N VAL A 110 -9.19 -3.30 0.31
CA VAL A 110 -9.36 -2.32 -0.78
C VAL A 110 -8.36 -1.17 -0.66
N LEU A 111 -8.15 -0.65 0.57
CA LEU A 111 -7.18 0.42 0.85
C LEU A 111 -5.74 0.02 0.48
N LEU A 112 -5.31 -1.16 0.91
CA LEU A 112 -4.00 -1.71 0.60
C LEU A 112 -3.87 -2.01 -0.90
N GLY A 113 -4.94 -2.47 -1.53
CA GLY A 113 -5.01 -2.65 -2.98
C GLY A 113 -4.75 -1.35 -3.74
N MET A 114 -5.40 -0.24 -3.35
CA MET A 114 -5.24 1.07 -4.00
C MET A 114 -3.87 1.73 -3.73
N LEU A 115 -3.27 1.46 -2.57
CA LEU A 115 -1.91 1.90 -2.21
C LEU A 115 -0.82 1.06 -2.90
N GLY A 116 -1.20 0.03 -3.67
CA GLY A 116 -0.27 -0.87 -4.36
C GLY A 116 0.40 -1.89 -3.44
N LEU A 117 0.06 -1.90 -2.15
CA LEU A 117 0.57 -2.85 -1.16
C LEU A 117 -0.17 -4.20 -1.22
N GLY A 118 -1.36 -4.25 -1.82
CA GLY A 118 -2.14 -5.48 -1.99
C GLY A 118 -1.45 -6.54 -2.86
N GLY A 119 -0.64 -6.12 -3.83
CA GLY A 119 0.17 -7.03 -4.66
C GLY A 119 1.39 -7.60 -3.93
N LEU A 120 2.01 -6.80 -3.04
CA LEU A 120 3.17 -7.22 -2.25
C LEU A 120 2.81 -8.38 -1.32
N ARG A 121 1.62 -8.36 -0.72
CA ARG A 121 1.12 -9.46 0.13
C ARG A 121 0.88 -10.76 -0.65
N THR A 122 0.42 -10.66 -1.90
CA THR A 122 0.26 -11.81 -2.81
C THR A 122 1.62 -12.36 -3.23
N VAL A 123 2.59 -11.50 -3.53
CA VAL A 123 3.97 -11.90 -3.82
C VAL A 123 4.64 -12.52 -2.58
N GLU A 124 4.40 -12.00 -1.39
CA GLU A 124 4.89 -12.55 -0.12
C GLU A 124 4.27 -13.92 0.20
N LYS A 125 2.97 -14.09 -0.04
CA LYS A 125 2.28 -15.39 0.08
C LYS A 125 2.73 -16.41 -0.97
N VAL A 126 2.86 -16.01 -2.23
CA VAL A 126 3.35 -16.88 -3.31
C VAL A 126 4.81 -17.29 -3.08
N LYS A 127 5.62 -16.41 -2.48
CA LYS A 127 7.01 -16.72 -2.10
C LYS A 127 7.14 -17.47 -0.76
N GLY A 128 6.04 -17.77 -0.07
CA GLY A 128 6.05 -18.51 1.19
C GLY A 128 6.75 -17.80 2.36
N ILE A 129 6.87 -16.47 2.29
CA ILE A 129 7.60 -15.66 3.29
C ILE A 129 6.69 -15.33 4.49
N THR A 130 5.38 -15.43 4.33
CA THR A 130 4.42 -15.28 5.43
C THR A 130 3.46 -16.47 5.39
N LYS A 131 3.50 -17.30 6.44
CA LYS A 131 2.41 -18.22 6.76
C LYS A 131 1.18 -17.42 7.17
#